data_AF-A0A1C5C771-F1
#
_entry.id   AF-A0A1C5C771-F1
#
_cell.length_a   1.000
_cell.length_b   1.000
_cell.length_c   1.000
_cell.angle_alpha   90.00
_cell.angle_beta   90.00
_cell.angle_gamma   90.00
#
_symmetry.space_group_name_H-M   'P 1'
#
loop_
_entity.id
_entity.type
_entity.pdbx_description
1 polymer ?
#
loop_
_entity_poly.entity_id
_entity_poly.type
_entity_poly.pdbx_seq_one_letter_code
_entity_poly.pdbx_strand_id
1 'polypeptide(L)' 'MSGTARPGDPDREPADPPPAEPEGGDPACWLDRVCADCGAIQDTAGFTHCARCGAPRE' A
#
# COMPACT_ATOMS: atom_id res chain seq x y z
N MET A 1 9.34 -53.46 -10.35
CA MET A 1 9.56 -52.68 -11.58
C MET A 1 8.83 -51.35 -11.46
N SER A 2 9.53 -50.30 -11.05
CA SER A 2 8.98 -48.94 -10.95
C SER A 2 9.51 -48.12 -12.12
N GLY A 3 8.62 -47.69 -13.02
CA GLY A 3 8.89 -46.76 -14.11
C GLY A 3 7.63 -45.92 -14.32
N THR A 4 7.68 -44.65 -14.69
CA THR A 4 8.77 -43.82 -15.23
C THR A 4 8.49 -42.37 -14.85
N ALA A 5 9.55 -41.59 -14.63
CA ALA A 5 9.51 -40.15 -14.42
C ALA A 5 8.63 -39.43 -15.46
N ARG A 6 7.93 -38.36 -15.03
CA ARG A 6 7.23 -37.47 -15.97
C ARG A 6 8.28 -36.57 -16.67
N PRO A 7 8.19 -36.35 -17.99
CA PRO A 7 9.10 -35.45 -18.67
C PRO A 7 8.94 -34.03 -18.12
N GLY A 8 10.05 -33.42 -17.71
CA GLY A 8 10.12 -31.98 -17.43
C GLY A 8 10.01 -31.21 -18.75
N ASP A 9 9.22 -30.15 -18.73
CA ASP A 9 9.06 -29.22 -19.84
C ASP A 9 10.37 -28.39 -19.98
N PRO A 10 11.10 -28.46 -21.11
CA PRO A 10 12.42 -27.83 -21.22
C PRO A 10 12.38 -26.37 -21.66
N ASP A 11 11.22 -25.70 -21.71
CA ASP A 11 11.13 -24.33 -22.24
C ASP A 11 10.38 -23.38 -21.30
N ARG A 12 10.92 -23.20 -20.10
CA ARG A 12 10.65 -21.97 -19.34
C ARG A 12 11.94 -21.19 -19.18
N GLU A 13 12.35 -20.56 -20.27
CA GLU A 13 13.28 -19.45 -20.19
C GLU A 13 12.63 -18.37 -19.30
N PRO A 14 13.26 -17.94 -18.20
CA PRO A 14 12.75 -16.84 -17.41
C PRO A 14 12.88 -15.60 -18.28
N ALA A 15 11.78 -15.15 -18.87
CA ALA A 15 11.71 -13.82 -19.44
C ALA A 15 12.11 -12.82 -18.34
N ASP A 16 13.07 -11.96 -18.65
CA ASP A 16 13.56 -10.91 -17.75
C ASP A 16 12.35 -10.14 -17.19
N PRO A 17 12.21 -10.01 -15.85
CA PRO A 17 11.07 -9.30 -15.29
C PRO A 17 11.10 -7.85 -15.80
N PRO A 18 9.94 -7.27 -16.17
CA PRO A 18 9.90 -5.89 -16.62
C PRO A 18 10.54 -4.98 -15.55
N PRO A 19 11.15 -3.85 -15.97
CA PRO A 19 11.73 -2.91 -15.02
C PRO A 19 10.67 -2.55 -13.98
N ALA A 20 11.05 -2.63 -12.70
CA ALA A 20 10.17 -2.32 -11.59
C ALA A 20 9.62 -0.91 -11.81
N GLU A 21 8.30 -0.79 -11.94
CA GLU A 21 7.65 0.51 -11.87
C GLU A 21 8.04 1.15 -10.54
N PRO A 22 8.32 2.46 -10.48
CA PRO A 22 8.61 3.11 -9.22
C PRO A 22 7.48 2.75 -8.26
N GLU A 23 7.81 2.18 -7.10
CA GLU A 23 6.88 1.91 -6.01
C GLU A 23 6.33 3.24 -5.43
N GLY A 24 5.59 3.97 -6.25
CA GLY A 24 4.86 5.18 -5.92
C GLY A 24 3.42 4.79 -5.63
N GLY A 25 3.15 4.41 -4.39
CA GLY A 25 1.78 4.29 -3.90
C GLY A 25 1.07 5.65 -3.89
N ASP A 26 -0.26 5.64 -3.98
CA ASP A 26 -1.07 6.85 -3.84
C ASP A 26 -0.78 7.50 -2.46
N PRO A 27 -0.34 8.77 -2.40
CA PRO A 27 -0.22 9.45 -1.14
C PRO A 27 -1.61 9.46 -0.53
N ALA A 28 -1.77 8.78 0.61
CA ALA A 28 -3.04 8.61 1.27
C ALA A 28 -3.67 9.98 1.56
N CYS A 29 -4.51 10.48 0.64
CA CYS A 29 -5.17 11.78 0.74
C CYS A 29 -6.09 11.86 1.98
N TRP A 30 -6.34 10.72 2.61
CA TRP A 30 -7.08 10.56 3.85
C TRP A 30 -6.23 10.80 5.12
N LEU A 31 -4.90 10.67 5.06
CA LEU A 31 -4.01 10.92 6.21
C LEU A 31 -4.07 12.39 6.64
N ASP A 32 -4.22 13.31 5.69
CA ASP A 32 -4.37 14.75 5.95
C ASP A 32 -5.61 15.09 6.81
N ARG A 33 -6.54 14.14 6.94
CA ARG A 33 -7.75 14.26 7.74
C ARG A 33 -7.64 13.60 9.11
N VAL A 34 -6.55 12.93 9.44
CA VAL A 34 -6.36 12.26 10.73
C VAL A 34 -5.75 13.22 11.73
N CYS A 35 -6.35 13.35 12.93
CA CYS A 35 -5.74 14.07 14.04
C CYS A 35 -4.53 13.31 14.61
N ALA A 36 -3.38 13.97 14.72
CA ALA A 36 -2.14 13.38 15.23
C ALA A 36 -2.23 12.94 16.70
N ASP A 37 -3.00 13.66 17.53
CA ASP A 37 -3.14 13.34 18.96
C ASP A 37 -4.04 12.15 19.25
N CYS A 38 -5.22 12.11 18.61
CA CYS A 38 -6.27 11.16 18.98
C CYS A 38 -6.65 10.16 17.88
N GLY A 39 -6.07 10.28 16.68
CA GLY A 39 -6.33 9.40 15.55
C GLY A 39 -7.73 9.55 14.93
N ALA A 40 -8.50 10.57 15.33
CA ALA A 40 -9.84 10.78 14.78
C ALA A 40 -9.77 11.32 13.34
N ILE A 41 -10.51 10.68 12.43
CA ILE A 41 -10.70 11.17 11.06
C ILE A 41 -11.69 12.33 11.09
N GLN A 42 -11.30 13.47 10.54
CA GLN A 42 -12.13 14.66 10.39
C GLN A 42 -12.87 14.64 9.06
N ASP A 43 -14.09 15.20 9.05
CA ASP A 43 -14.92 15.28 7.84
C ASP A 43 -14.33 16.27 6.82
N THR A 44 -13.72 17.35 7.32
CA THR A 44 -13.13 18.42 6.51
C THR A 44 -11.61 18.26 6.43
N ALA A 45 -11.08 18.17 5.21
CA ALA A 45 -9.65 18.30 4.99
C ALA A 45 -9.17 19.71 5.39
N GLY A 46 -8.04 19.82 6.07
CA GLY A 46 -7.51 21.10 6.54
C GLY A 46 -8.17 21.69 7.80
N PHE A 47 -8.79 20.87 8.65
CA PHE A 47 -9.37 21.31 9.93
C PHE A 47 -8.36 22.09 10.79
N THR A 48 -8.74 23.17 11.48
CA THR A 48 -7.79 23.87 12.38
C THR A 48 -7.73 23.23 13.77
N HIS A 49 -8.83 22.63 14.23
CA HIS A 49 -8.93 21.92 15.51
C HIS A 49 -9.73 20.63 15.34
N CYS A 50 -9.35 19.58 16.06
CA CYS A 50 -10.05 18.29 16.03
C CYS A 50 -11.43 18.40 16.68
N ALA A 51 -12.49 17.97 15.99
CA ALA A 51 -13.85 17.96 16.51
C ALA A 51 -14.06 16.97 17.68
N ARG A 52 -13.13 16.02 17.87
CA ARG A 52 -13.21 15.00 18.93
C ARG A 52 -12.49 15.41 20.21
N CYS A 53 -11.23 15.84 20.11
CA CYS A 53 -10.40 16.13 21.28
C CYS A 53 -10.09 17.63 21.47
N GLY A 54 -10.34 18.47 20.46
CA GLY A 54 -10.06 19.91 20.51
C GLY A 54 -8.60 20.29 20.24
N ALA A 55 -7.70 19.34 20.01
CA ALA A 55 -6.29 19.62 19.69
C ALA A 55 -6.16 20.39 18.35
N PRO A 56 -5.16 21.28 18.21
CA PRO A 56 -4.88 21.96 16.94
C PRO A 56 -4.42 20.96 15.86
N ARG A 57 -4.48 21.36 14.58
CA ARG A 57 -3.88 20.60 13.48
C ARG A 57 -2.39 20.92 13.40
N GLU A 58 -1.56 19.97 13.76
CA GLU A 58 -0.10 19.99 13.64
C GLU A 58 0.43 18.91 12.69
#